data_AF-A0A1I4ET06-F1
#
_entry.id   AF-A0A1I4ET06-F1
#
_cell.length_a   1.000
_cell.length_b   1.000
_cell.length_c   1.000
_cell.angle_alpha   90.00
_cell.angle_beta   90.00
_cell.angle_gamma   90.00
#
_symmetry.space_group_name_H-M   'P 1'
#
loop_
_entity.id
_entity.type
_entity.pdbx_description
1 polymer ?
#
loop_
_entity_poly.entity_id
_entity_poly.type
_entity_poly.pdbx_seq_one_letter_code
_entity_poly.pdbx_strand_id
1 'polypeptide(L)'
;MALSRRAREMAAEIRGHDWKDAPYRMDRAGHQRRHDTSKRSEKELTANETESVRTNVAWVAAQCLGYEDPNFDVVEFMRACGVERLSTSSLQYGVRRLADGSFDEPGSVNW
;
A
#
# COMPACT_ATOMS: atom_id res chain seq x y z
N MET A 1 -0.46 -13.69 11.19
CA MET A 1 0.29 -13.40 12.45
C MET A 1 0.01 -11.94 12.76
N ALA A 2 -0.37 -11.58 13.99
CA ALA A 2 -0.82 -10.21 14.25
C ALA A 2 0.24 -9.18 13.79
N LEU A 3 -0.16 -8.28 12.90
CA LEU A 3 0.71 -7.21 12.39
C LEU A 3 1.39 -6.45 13.54
N SER A 4 2.68 -6.13 13.34
CA SER A 4 3.42 -5.24 14.25
C SER A 4 2.71 -3.90 14.39
N ARG A 5 2.94 -3.17 15.49
CA ARG A 5 2.34 -1.85 15.70
C ARG A 5 2.61 -0.91 14.52
N ARG A 6 3.86 -0.85 14.06
CA ARG A 6 4.30 -0.05 12.91
C ARG A 6 3.54 -0.43 11.63
N ALA A 7 3.41 -1.72 11.36
CA ALA A 7 2.66 -2.20 10.19
C ALA A 7 1.16 -1.84 10.28
N ARG A 8 0.54 -1.96 11.45
CA ARG A 8 -0.87 -1.56 11.64
C ARG A 8 -1.09 -0.06 11.43
N GLU A 9 -0.24 0.77 12.02
CA GLU A 9 -0.34 2.23 11.89
C GLU A 9 -0.13 2.68 10.44
N MET A 10 0.85 2.09 9.74
CA MET A 10 1.08 2.35 8.32
C MET A 10 -0.09 1.89 7.43
N ALA A 11 -0.65 0.70 7.70
CA ALA A 11 -1.80 0.20 6.98
C ALA A 11 -3.05 1.07 7.19
N ALA A 12 -3.27 1.55 8.42
CA ALA A 12 -4.36 2.47 8.73
C ALA A 12 -4.23 3.79 7.96
N GLU A 13 -3.02 4.34 7.87
CA GLU A 13 -2.74 5.55 7.11
C GLU A 13 -2.99 5.35 5.61
N ILE A 14 -2.48 4.25 5.02
CA ILE A 14 -2.70 3.92 3.61
C ILE A 14 -4.20 3.73 3.32
N ARG A 15 -4.93 3.03 4.19
CA ARG A 15 -6.38 2.82 4.03
C ARG A 15 -7.17 4.12 4.15
N GLY A 16 -6.75 4.98 5.07
CA GLY A 16 -7.40 6.26 5.38
C GLY A 16 -7.12 7.37 4.37
N HIS A 17 -6.18 7.19 3.45
CA HIS A 17 -5.88 8.18 2.42
C HIS A 17 -6.85 8.10 1.23
N ASP A 18 -7.31 9.24 0.73
CA ASP A 18 -8.09 9.32 -0.50
C ASP A 18 -7.18 9.30 -1.73
N TRP A 19 -7.09 8.14 -2.38
CA TRP A 19 -6.20 7.92 -3.51
C TRP A 19 -6.75 8.46 -4.85
N LYS A 20 -7.99 8.95 -4.89
CA LYS A 20 -8.67 9.30 -6.16
C LYS A 20 -8.01 10.44 -6.92
N ASP A 21 -7.35 11.37 -6.24
CA ASP A 21 -6.66 12.49 -6.86
C ASP A 21 -5.15 12.53 -6.57
N ALA A 22 -4.60 11.41 -6.08
CA ALA A 22 -3.18 11.29 -5.72
C ALA A 22 -2.20 11.75 -6.82
N PRO A 23 -2.41 11.47 -8.14
CA PRO A 23 -1.47 11.94 -9.17
C PRO A 23 -1.51 13.45 -9.43
N TYR A 24 -2.58 14.12 -8.98
CA TYR A 24 -2.83 15.54 -9.26
C TYR A 24 -2.56 16.43 -8.05
N ARG A 25 -2.12 15.84 -6.93
CA ARG A 25 -1.94 16.52 -5.66
C ARG A 25 -0.68 16.05 -4.93
N MET A 26 -0.02 16.98 -4.28
CA MET A 26 1.22 16.73 -3.53
C MET A 26 1.13 17.41 -2.15
N ASP A 27 0.11 17.08 -1.36
CA ASP A 27 -0.06 17.60 -0.01
C ASP A 27 -0.76 16.62 0.93
N ARG A 28 -0.43 16.73 2.23
CA ARG A 28 -1.10 16.10 3.39
C ARG A 28 -1.19 14.57 3.39
N ALA A 29 -0.49 13.94 4.34
CA ALA A 29 -0.83 12.58 4.76
C ALA A 29 -2.29 12.52 5.25
N GLY A 30 -2.99 11.41 4.95
CA GLY A 30 -4.40 11.24 5.33
C GLY A 30 -5.38 12.19 4.64
N HIS A 31 -5.01 12.73 3.47
CA HIS A 31 -5.91 13.59 2.70
C HIS A 31 -7.25 12.90 2.42
N GLN A 32 -8.31 13.69 2.47
CA GLN A 32 -9.69 13.27 2.30
C GLN A 32 -10.40 14.32 1.45
N ARG A 33 -10.71 14.00 0.20
CA ARG A 33 -11.31 14.93 -0.75
C ARG A 33 -12.66 15.48 -0.27
N ARG A 34 -13.39 14.73 0.56
CA ARG A 34 -14.67 15.18 1.16
C ARG A 34 -14.52 16.34 2.16
N HIS A 35 -13.32 16.54 2.70
CA HIS A 35 -13.03 17.62 3.64
C HIS A 35 -12.42 18.85 2.95
N ASP A 36 -12.13 18.75 1.65
CA ASP A 36 -11.63 19.88 0.88
C ASP A 36 -12.75 20.65 0.20
N THR A 37 -12.85 21.92 0.57
CA THR A 37 -13.83 22.86 0.02
C THR A 37 -13.29 23.63 -1.18
N SER A 38 -12.00 23.99 -1.20
CA SER A 38 -11.41 24.87 -2.23
C SER A 38 -10.21 24.30 -2.99
N LYS A 39 -9.65 23.15 -2.57
CA LYS A 39 -8.42 22.56 -3.14
C LYS A 39 -8.63 21.21 -3.82
N ARG A 40 -9.88 20.87 -4.16
CA ARG A 40 -10.18 19.62 -4.87
C ARG A 40 -9.58 19.69 -6.27
N SER A 41 -8.87 18.65 -6.69
CA SER A 41 -8.44 18.56 -8.09
C SER A 41 -9.66 18.46 -9.00
N GLU A 42 -9.56 18.99 -10.22
CA GLU A 42 -10.63 18.83 -11.22
C GLU A 42 -10.74 17.40 -11.74
N LYS A 43 -9.63 16.64 -11.72
CA LYS A 43 -9.53 15.27 -12.21
C LYS A 43 -9.53 14.27 -11.06
N GLU A 44 -10.23 13.16 -11.27
CA GLU A 44 -10.25 12.00 -10.38
C GLU A 44 -9.92 10.74 -11.19
N LEU A 45 -9.19 9.84 -10.57
CA LEU A 45 -8.99 8.48 -11.03
C LEU A 45 -10.31 7.71 -10.94
N THR A 46 -10.49 6.78 -11.87
CA THR A 46 -11.53 5.75 -11.78
C THR A 46 -11.31 4.86 -10.55
N ALA A 47 -12.32 4.07 -10.17
CA ALA A 47 -12.20 3.15 -9.05
C ALA A 47 -11.05 2.14 -9.22
N ASN A 48 -10.85 1.62 -10.43
CA ASN A 48 -9.77 0.67 -10.71
C ASN A 48 -8.39 1.33 -10.66
N GLU A 49 -8.25 2.56 -11.16
CA GLU A 49 -6.99 3.31 -11.07
C GLU A 49 -6.67 3.68 -9.62
N THR A 50 -7.67 4.13 -8.86
CA THR A 50 -7.56 4.42 -7.42
C THR A 50 -7.07 3.20 -6.65
N GLU A 51 -7.64 2.02 -6.94
CA GLU A 51 -7.25 0.75 -6.34
C GLU A 51 -5.83 0.33 -6.74
N SER A 52 -5.45 0.55 -8.00
CA SER A 52 -4.09 0.28 -8.49
C SER A 52 -3.06 1.11 -7.72
N VAL A 53 -3.32 2.42 -7.52
CA VAL A 53 -2.43 3.30 -6.75
C VAL A 53 -2.29 2.82 -5.31
N ARG A 54 -3.41 2.57 -4.62
CA ARG A 54 -3.39 2.05 -3.24
C ARG A 54 -2.60 0.74 -3.15
N THR A 55 -2.84 -0.18 -4.07
CA THR A 55 -2.19 -1.49 -4.10
C THR A 55 -0.68 -1.35 -4.29
N ASN A 56 -0.25 -0.51 -5.24
CA ASN A 56 1.16 -0.28 -5.50
C ASN A 56 1.88 0.34 -4.30
N VAL A 57 1.26 1.35 -3.65
CA VAL A 57 1.80 1.96 -2.43
C VAL A 57 1.89 0.92 -1.30
N ALA A 58 0.85 0.11 -1.14
CA ALA A 58 0.84 -0.95 -0.13
C ALA A 58 1.92 -2.01 -0.39
N TRP A 59 2.18 -2.40 -1.63
CA TRP A 59 3.29 -3.32 -1.95
C TRP A 59 4.65 -2.73 -1.66
N VAL A 60 4.89 -1.46 -1.98
CA VAL A 60 6.15 -0.79 -1.64
C VAL A 60 6.37 -0.77 -0.12
N ALA A 61 5.34 -0.42 0.64
CA ALA A 61 5.39 -0.46 2.10
C ALA A 61 5.61 -1.90 2.62
N ALA A 62 4.92 -2.88 2.06
CA ALA A 62 5.05 -4.28 2.41
C ALA A 62 6.46 -4.82 2.15
N GLN A 63 7.13 -4.39 1.07
CA GLN A 63 8.53 -4.76 0.80
C GLN A 63 9.45 -4.30 1.94
N CYS A 64 9.34 -3.03 2.34
CA CYS A 64 10.17 -2.48 3.40
C CYS A 64 9.90 -3.16 4.74
N LEU A 65 8.62 -3.35 5.09
CA LEU A 65 8.24 -4.00 6.34
C LEU A 65 8.66 -5.48 6.38
N GLY A 66 8.54 -6.19 5.26
CA GLY A 66 8.98 -7.58 5.16
C GLY A 66 10.49 -7.75 5.24
N TYR A 67 11.26 -6.80 4.71
CA TYR A 67 12.72 -6.80 4.87
C TYR A 67 13.13 -6.52 6.32
N GLU A 68 12.44 -5.62 7.02
CA GLU A 68 12.70 -5.32 8.43
C GLU A 68 12.25 -6.45 9.40
N ASP A 69 11.16 -7.16 9.07
CA ASP A 69 10.58 -8.22 9.88
C ASP A 69 10.37 -9.50 9.07
N PRO A 70 11.22 -10.53 9.24
CA PRO A 70 11.09 -11.81 8.53
C PRO A 70 9.76 -12.54 8.77
N ASN A 71 9.04 -12.23 9.86
CA ASN A 71 7.75 -12.83 10.18
C ASN A 71 6.55 -12.05 9.61
N PHE A 72 6.81 -11.00 8.83
CA PHE A 72 5.78 -10.12 8.29
C PHE A 72 4.75 -10.85 7.41
N ASP A 73 3.47 -10.66 7.74
CA ASP A 73 2.35 -11.22 7.02
C ASP A 73 1.85 -10.25 5.94
N VAL A 74 2.35 -10.45 4.71
CA VAL A 74 1.99 -9.61 3.54
C VAL A 74 0.48 -9.57 3.33
N VAL A 75 -0.19 -10.71 3.47
CA VAL A 75 -1.62 -10.82 3.16
C VAL A 75 -2.41 -10.02 4.18
N GLU A 76 -2.13 -10.23 5.48
CA GLU A 76 -2.77 -9.48 6.55
C GLU A 76 -2.55 -7.97 6.40
N PHE A 77 -1.34 -7.54 6.06
CA PHE A 77 -1.02 -6.12 5.83
C PHE A 77 -1.78 -5.54 4.64
N MET A 78 -1.77 -6.21 3.49
CA MET A 78 -2.44 -5.73 2.28
C MET A 78 -3.96 -5.60 2.47
N ARG A 79 -4.58 -6.55 3.19
CA ARG A 79 -5.99 -6.43 3.59
C ARG A 79 -6.21 -5.26 4.55
N ALA A 80 -5.32 -5.06 5.51
CA ALA A 80 -5.39 -3.92 6.43
C ALA A 80 -5.28 -2.57 5.70
N CYS A 81 -4.48 -2.49 4.63
CA CYS A 81 -4.40 -1.33 3.73
C CYS A 81 -5.67 -1.10 2.89
N GLY A 82 -6.63 -2.04 2.87
CA GLY A 82 -7.86 -1.94 2.08
C GLY A 82 -7.72 -2.44 0.63
N VAL A 83 -6.83 -3.40 0.38
CA VAL A 83 -6.72 -4.10 -0.92
C VAL A 83 -7.55 -5.39 -0.85
N GLU A 84 -8.76 -5.38 -1.39
CA GLU A 84 -9.75 -6.45 -1.18
C GLU A 84 -9.93 -7.39 -2.38
N ARG A 85 -9.69 -6.92 -3.62
CA ARG A 85 -10.06 -7.67 -4.83
C ARG A 85 -9.03 -8.69 -5.32
N LEU A 86 -7.79 -8.58 -4.86
CA LEU A 86 -6.72 -9.49 -5.27
C LEU A 86 -6.80 -10.81 -4.50
N SER A 87 -6.41 -11.90 -5.15
CA SER A 87 -6.24 -13.20 -4.49
C SER A 87 -5.02 -13.18 -3.56
N THR A 88 -4.94 -14.13 -2.64
CA THR A 88 -3.77 -14.30 -1.76
C THR A 88 -2.46 -14.41 -2.55
N SER A 89 -2.46 -15.16 -3.66
CA SER A 89 -1.27 -15.30 -4.51
C SER A 89 -0.90 -14.00 -5.20
N SER A 90 -1.87 -13.25 -5.72
CA SER A 90 -1.62 -11.93 -6.32
C SER A 90 -1.08 -10.92 -5.30
N LEU A 91 -1.56 -10.95 -4.06
CA LEU A 91 -1.04 -10.10 -3.00
C LEU A 91 0.43 -10.39 -2.68
N GLN A 92 0.80 -11.67 -2.64
CA GLN A 92 2.19 -12.09 -2.41
C GLN A 92 3.10 -11.81 -3.61
N TYR A 93 2.57 -11.86 -4.83
CA TYR A 93 3.34 -11.65 -6.06
C TYR A 93 3.93 -10.23 -6.17
N GLY A 94 3.33 -9.22 -5.54
CA GLY A 94 3.82 -7.84 -5.64
C GLY A 94 5.02 -7.51 -4.76
N VAL A 95 5.49 -8.44 -3.91
CA VAL A 95 6.73 -8.29 -3.13
C VAL A 95 7.83 -9.18 -3.70
N ARG A 96 9.07 -8.71 -3.61
CA ARG A 96 10.27 -9.43 -4.05
C ARG A 96 10.78 -10.32 -2.93
N ARG A 97 11.04 -11.58 -3.27
CA ARG A 97 11.63 -12.58 -2.37
C ARG A 97 12.83 -13.25 -3.02
N LEU A 98 13.81 -13.60 -2.20
CA LEU A 98 14.96 -14.40 -2.60
C LEU A 98 14.55 -15.88 -2.73
N ALA A 99 15.46 -16.70 -3.27
CA ALA A 99 15.22 -18.14 -3.48
C ALA A 99 14.95 -18.91 -2.17
N ASP A 100 15.43 -18.39 -1.04
CA ASP A 100 15.18 -18.95 0.30
C ASP A 100 13.83 -18.51 0.91
N GLY A 101 13.07 -17.68 0.19
CA GLY A 101 11.78 -17.15 0.61
C GLY A 101 11.85 -15.89 1.49
N SER A 102 13.04 -15.41 1.86
CA SER A 102 13.21 -14.13 2.56
C SER A 102 12.87 -12.94 1.65
N PHE A 103 12.57 -11.78 2.24
CA PHE A 103 12.33 -10.57 1.45
C PHE A 103 13.64 -10.01 0.91
N ASP A 104 13.62 -9.59 -0.36
CA ASP A 104 14.77 -8.93 -0.97
C ASP A 104 14.94 -7.48 -0.44
N GLU A 105 16.14 -6.93 -0.60
CA GLU A 105 16.49 -5.58 -0.14
C GLU A 105 15.62 -4.49 -0.81
N PRO A 106 15.06 -3.52 -0.05
CA PRO A 106 14.35 -2.39 -0.63
C PRO A 106 15.22 -1.60 -1.62
N GLY A 107 14.69 -1.32 -2.81
CA GLY A 107 15.43 -0.66 -3.89
C GLY A 107 16.22 -1.60 -4.81
N SER A 108 16.26 -2.91 -4.51
CA SER A 108 16.80 -3.92 -5.43
C SER A 108 15.99 -4.00 -6.72
N VAL A 109 16.64 -4.49 -7.79
CA VAL A 109 16.04 -4.64 -9.13
C VAL A 109 15.72 -6.09 -9.50
N ASN A 110 15.78 -7.03 -8.55
CA ASN A 110 15.55 -8.46 -8.81
C ASN A 110 14.05 -8.78 -8.80
N TRP A 111 13.49 -9.21 -9.93
CA TRP A 111 12.08 -9.62 -10.06
C TRP A 111 11.95 -11.08 -10.47
#